data_AF-A0A1F7NHI2-F1
#
_entry.id   AF-A0A1F7NHI2-F1
#
_cell.length_a   1.000
_cell.length_b   1.000
_cell.length_c   1.000
_cell.angle_alpha   90.00
_cell.angle_beta   90.00
_cell.angle_gamma   90.00
#
_symmetry.space_group_name_H-M   'P 1'
#
loop_
_entity.id
_entity.type
_entity.pdbx_description
1 polymer ?
#
loop_
_entity_poly.entity_id
_entity_poly.type
_entity_poly.pdbx_seq_one_letter_code
_entity_poly.pdbx_strand_id
1 'polypeptide(L)'
;MAPERVREELVRLLGLPRASRGLREMDRLGLLETLVPEIAPMKSASQPKPHRFSVWEHSLKTVEAAESLLAGLAALTPYAEELAAHVAEPLGDRLTRRHLLKLAALFHDIAKPQTRQVIDGRIRFIGHDLEGAVLARAIGRRLKLSGRAVDALERLVRHHLRPMHLGQVAEVTRRARYRFFRDLGEEARDLLLLALADAAAVRGDSPIAVWRSPSGRLVADLLSGWREDRTQAATPPLVRGEEVMAAFGLPPGPEVGRLLALAREAQDLGQVSTRDEALAYLAARRTGRLTEEAEGS
;
A
#
# COMPACT_ATOMS: atom_id res chain seq x y z
N MET A 1 -20.69 -23.77 8.62
CA MET A 1 -19.95 -23.07 9.71
C MET A 1 -20.26 -21.57 9.58
N ALA A 2 -20.45 -20.84 10.67
CA ALA A 2 -20.68 -19.40 10.60
C ALA A 2 -19.44 -18.68 10.02
N PRO A 3 -19.57 -17.75 9.07
CA PRO A 3 -18.45 -17.01 8.48
C PRO A 3 -17.53 -16.34 9.51
N GLU A 4 -18.09 -15.88 10.62
CA GLU A 4 -17.37 -15.25 11.73
C GLU A 4 -16.43 -16.23 12.44
N ARG A 5 -16.84 -17.51 12.57
CA ARG A 5 -15.98 -18.56 13.12
C ARG A 5 -14.84 -18.89 12.18
N VAL A 6 -15.12 -18.97 10.88
CA VAL A 6 -14.09 -19.18 9.85
C VAL A 6 -13.05 -18.06 9.89
N ARG A 7 -13.51 -16.79 9.96
CA ARG A 7 -12.65 -15.63 10.13
C ARG A 7 -11.78 -15.75 11.37
N GLU A 8 -12.35 -16.10 12.52
CA GLU A 8 -11.60 -16.22 13.77
C GLU A 8 -10.49 -17.27 13.69
N GLU A 9 -10.75 -18.44 13.11
CA GLU A 9 -9.72 -19.47 12.95
C GLU A 9 -8.63 -19.03 11.95
N LEU A 10 -9.01 -18.34 10.87
CA LEU A 10 -8.03 -17.76 9.94
C LEU A 10 -7.16 -16.71 10.63
N VAL A 11 -7.73 -15.81 11.42
CA VAL A 11 -6.98 -14.80 12.19
C VAL A 11 -6.04 -15.47 13.17
N ARG A 12 -6.48 -16.50 13.90
CA ARG A 12 -5.60 -17.27 14.81
C ARG A 12 -4.45 -17.92 14.06
N LEU A 13 -4.72 -18.55 12.92
CA LEU A 13 -3.69 -19.16 12.07
C LEU A 13 -2.66 -18.12 11.62
N LEU A 14 -3.11 -16.96 11.16
CA LEU A 14 -2.24 -15.83 10.79
C LEU A 14 -1.44 -15.27 11.96
N GLY A 15 -1.94 -15.40 13.19
CA GLY A 15 -1.23 -15.01 14.42
C GLY A 15 -0.03 -15.90 14.76
N LEU A 16 0.05 -17.11 14.19
CA LEU A 16 1.15 -18.05 14.48
C LEU A 16 2.48 -17.60 13.86
N PRO A 17 3.64 -17.98 14.44
CA PRO A 17 4.96 -17.66 13.89
C PRO A 17 5.25 -18.27 12.51
N ARG A 18 4.54 -19.34 12.12
CA ARG A 18 4.71 -20.06 10.84
C ARG A 18 3.36 -20.26 10.14
N ALA A 19 2.54 -19.23 10.11
CA ALA A 19 1.25 -19.24 9.42
C ALA A 19 1.37 -19.62 7.94
N SER A 20 2.47 -19.26 7.27
CA SER A 20 2.77 -19.71 5.90
C SER A 20 2.69 -21.24 5.73
N ARG A 21 3.15 -22.02 6.71
CA ARG A 21 3.01 -23.49 6.70
C ARG A 21 1.56 -23.93 6.88
N GLY A 22 0.82 -23.27 7.77
CA GLY A 22 -0.60 -23.53 7.97
C GLY A 22 -1.42 -23.25 6.71
N LEU A 23 -1.14 -22.14 6.02
CA LEU A 23 -1.76 -21.78 4.74
C LEU A 23 -1.45 -22.83 3.66
N ARG A 24 -0.22 -23.34 3.60
CA ARG A 24 0.16 -24.43 2.68
C ARG A 24 -0.61 -25.72 2.94
N GLU A 25 -0.78 -26.09 4.21
CA GLU A 25 -1.59 -27.28 4.54
C GLU A 25 -3.07 -27.07 4.22
N MET A 26 -3.63 -25.89 4.51
CA MET A 26 -5.00 -25.55 4.09
C MET A 26 -5.17 -25.63 2.58
N ASP A 27 -4.17 -25.17 1.82
CA ASP A 27 -4.16 -25.23 0.37
C ASP A 27 -4.08 -26.67 -0.15
N ARG A 28 -3.17 -27.49 0.41
CA ARG A 28 -3.02 -28.92 0.09
C ARG A 28 -4.30 -29.72 0.36
N LEU A 29 -5.06 -29.33 1.38
CA LEU A 29 -6.33 -29.95 1.76
C LEU A 29 -7.53 -29.37 1.00
N GLY A 30 -7.34 -28.40 0.10
CA GLY A 30 -8.42 -27.73 -0.65
C GLY A 30 -9.29 -26.78 0.17
N LEU A 31 -8.94 -26.55 1.44
CA LEU A 31 -9.70 -25.69 2.34
C LEU A 31 -9.60 -24.22 1.96
N LEU A 32 -8.42 -23.79 1.48
CA LEU A 32 -8.19 -22.38 1.19
C LEU A 32 -8.97 -21.91 -0.05
N GLU A 33 -9.07 -22.75 -1.09
CA GLU A 33 -9.92 -22.48 -2.27
C GLU A 33 -11.41 -22.40 -1.93
N THR A 34 -11.85 -23.09 -0.87
CA THR A 34 -13.24 -22.97 -0.38
C THR A 34 -13.51 -21.59 0.23
N LEU A 35 -12.49 -20.94 0.80
CA LEU A 35 -12.61 -19.61 1.42
C LEU A 35 -12.34 -18.48 0.43
N VAL A 36 -11.33 -18.69 -0.43
CA VAL A 36 -10.79 -17.73 -1.36
C VAL A 36 -10.59 -18.42 -2.71
N PRO A 37 -11.66 -18.71 -3.47
CA PRO A 37 -11.55 -19.37 -4.77
C PRO A 37 -10.70 -18.58 -5.78
N GLU A 38 -10.52 -17.28 -5.57
CA GLU A 38 -9.69 -16.39 -6.39
C GLU A 38 -8.20 -16.81 -6.41
N ILE A 39 -7.73 -17.66 -5.48
CA ILE A 39 -6.35 -18.16 -5.50
C ILE A 39 -6.11 -19.25 -6.54
N ALA A 40 -7.15 -19.95 -6.99
CA ALA A 40 -6.97 -21.12 -7.86
C ALA A 40 -6.22 -20.77 -9.18
N PRO A 41 -6.55 -19.66 -9.88
CA PRO A 41 -5.79 -19.22 -11.05
C PRO A 41 -4.33 -18.85 -10.76
N MET A 42 -4.00 -18.41 -9.54
CA MET A 42 -2.64 -18.01 -9.16
C MET A 42 -1.67 -19.21 -9.17
N LYS A 43 -2.18 -20.43 -8.95
CA LYS A 43 -1.36 -21.65 -8.85
C LYS A 43 -0.66 -22.01 -10.16
N SER A 44 -1.34 -21.81 -11.27
CA SER A 44 -0.85 -22.11 -12.62
C SER A 44 -0.23 -20.89 -13.33
N ALA A 45 -0.48 -19.68 -12.83
CA ALA A 45 0.05 -18.45 -13.41
C ALA A 45 1.56 -18.33 -13.20
N SER A 46 2.34 -18.52 -14.27
CA SER A 46 3.78 -18.24 -14.30
C SER A 46 4.07 -16.73 -14.32
N GLN A 47 5.21 -16.32 -13.76
CA GLN A 47 5.64 -14.92 -13.75
C GLN A 47 6.95 -14.73 -14.55
N PRO A 48 7.17 -13.56 -15.19
CA PRO A 48 8.44 -13.27 -15.83
C PRO A 48 9.55 -13.06 -14.79
N LYS A 49 10.81 -13.24 -15.22
CA LYS A 49 11.98 -12.87 -14.42
C LYS A 49 11.81 -11.42 -13.89
N PRO A 50 12.25 -11.12 -12.66
CA PRO A 50 13.11 -11.94 -11.78
C PRO A 50 12.38 -13.02 -10.97
N HIS A 51 11.05 -13.12 -11.03
CA HIS A 51 10.29 -14.10 -10.27
C HIS A 51 10.69 -15.53 -10.65
N ARG A 52 10.81 -16.38 -9.62
CA ARG A 52 11.21 -17.79 -9.76
C ARG A 52 10.04 -18.77 -9.59
N PHE A 53 8.90 -18.26 -9.17
CA PHE A 53 7.76 -19.03 -8.71
C PHE A 53 6.48 -18.65 -9.46
N SER A 54 5.45 -19.51 -9.38
CA SER A 54 4.09 -19.11 -9.75
C SER A 54 3.61 -17.95 -8.90
N VAL A 55 2.54 -17.27 -9.32
CA VAL A 55 1.94 -16.19 -8.53
C VAL A 55 1.59 -16.68 -7.13
N TRP A 56 1.01 -17.88 -7.00
CA TRP A 56 0.63 -18.44 -5.70
C TRP A 56 1.84 -18.73 -4.78
N GLU A 57 2.86 -19.40 -5.31
CA GLU A 57 4.04 -19.76 -4.52
C GLU A 57 4.81 -18.49 -4.10
N HIS A 58 4.85 -17.46 -4.97
CA HIS A 58 5.36 -16.13 -4.62
C HIS A 58 4.58 -15.48 -3.47
N SER A 59 3.25 -15.51 -3.50
CA SER A 59 2.42 -14.97 -2.41
C SER A 59 2.68 -15.70 -1.08
N LEU A 60 2.78 -17.03 -1.08
CA LEU A 60 3.12 -17.80 0.12
C LEU A 60 4.53 -17.50 0.63
N LYS A 61 5.51 -17.31 -0.26
CA LYS A 61 6.86 -16.87 0.08
C LYS A 61 6.88 -15.45 0.64
N THR A 62 6.00 -14.57 0.15
CA THR A 62 5.84 -13.21 0.68
C THR A 62 5.24 -13.23 2.09
N VAL A 63 4.32 -14.16 2.38
CA VAL A 63 3.83 -14.37 3.76
C VAL A 63 4.96 -14.87 4.67
N GLU A 64 5.76 -15.84 4.22
CA GLU A 64 6.94 -16.34 4.96
C GLU A 64 7.97 -15.22 5.22
N ALA A 65 8.21 -14.35 4.23
CA ALA A 65 9.05 -13.18 4.37
C ALA A 65 8.46 -12.16 5.37
N ALA A 66 7.15 -11.89 5.32
CA ALA A 66 6.48 -11.02 6.28
C ALA A 66 6.61 -11.58 7.72
N GLU A 67 6.52 -12.89 7.90
CA GLU A 67 6.75 -13.56 9.18
C GLU A 67 8.16 -13.34 9.72
N SER A 68 9.17 -13.55 8.86
CA SER A 68 10.57 -13.31 9.21
C SER A 68 10.82 -11.84 9.55
N LEU A 69 10.25 -10.91 8.79
CA LEU A 69 10.34 -9.47 9.04
C LEU A 69 9.71 -9.10 10.39
N LEU A 70 8.50 -9.59 10.64
CA LEU A 70 7.75 -9.34 11.88
C LEU A 70 8.44 -9.92 13.13
N ALA A 71 9.19 -11.00 12.99
CA ALA A 71 10.03 -11.57 14.05
C ALA A 71 11.35 -10.79 14.21
N GLY A 72 11.84 -10.17 13.13
CA GLY A 72 13.09 -9.42 13.07
C GLY A 72 12.94 -7.89 13.14
N LEU A 73 11.80 -7.36 13.57
CA LEU A 73 11.53 -5.90 13.58
C LEU A 73 12.58 -5.10 14.33
N ALA A 74 13.21 -5.67 15.36
CA ALA A 74 14.28 -5.03 16.12
C ALA A 74 15.47 -4.60 15.25
N ALA A 75 15.68 -5.23 14.09
CA ALA A 75 16.75 -4.87 13.16
C ALA A 75 16.45 -3.65 12.28
N LEU A 76 15.22 -3.12 12.29
CA LEU A 76 14.80 -1.96 11.51
C LEU A 76 15.06 -0.65 12.26
N THR A 77 16.23 -0.51 12.88
CA THR A 77 16.67 0.73 13.57
C THR A 77 16.76 1.90 12.58
N PRO A 78 16.34 3.13 12.95
CA PRO A 78 15.80 3.57 14.24
C PRO A 78 14.26 3.47 14.36
N TYR A 79 13.60 2.71 13.49
CA TYR A 79 12.15 2.61 13.40
C TYR A 79 11.54 1.43 14.17
N ALA A 80 12.38 0.57 14.75
CA ALA A 80 11.96 -0.70 15.35
C ALA A 80 10.81 -0.58 16.37
N GLU A 81 10.93 0.30 17.38
CA GLU A 81 9.92 0.46 18.42
C GLU A 81 8.58 0.99 17.87
N GLU A 82 8.67 1.99 16.99
CA GLU A 82 7.51 2.59 16.35
C GLU A 82 6.77 1.57 15.47
N LEU A 83 7.52 0.80 14.66
CA LEU A 83 6.95 -0.24 13.81
C LEU A 83 6.38 -1.40 14.64
N ALA A 84 7.00 -1.75 15.77
CA ALA A 84 6.47 -2.75 16.69
C ALA A 84 5.11 -2.32 17.28
N ALA A 85 5.00 -1.06 17.71
CA ALA A 85 3.73 -0.49 18.17
C ALA A 85 2.69 -0.45 17.04
N HIS A 86 3.10 -0.04 15.84
CA HIS A 86 2.23 0.02 14.66
C HIS A 86 1.64 -1.36 14.32
N VAL A 87 2.47 -2.41 14.17
CA VAL A 87 1.96 -3.75 13.81
C VAL A 87 1.11 -4.39 14.91
N ALA A 88 1.23 -3.93 16.15
CA ALA A 88 0.39 -4.36 17.27
C ALA A 88 -0.98 -3.68 17.30
N GLU A 89 -1.19 -2.61 16.53
CA GLU A 89 -2.44 -1.85 16.53
C GLU A 89 -3.65 -2.74 16.15
N PRO A 90 -4.72 -2.76 16.98
CA PRO A 90 -5.95 -3.45 16.65
C PRO A 90 -6.71 -2.80 15.48
N LEU A 91 -7.24 -3.64 14.58
CA LEU A 91 -8.10 -3.22 13.48
C LEU A 91 -9.55 -3.72 13.65
N GLY A 92 -9.88 -4.34 14.78
CA GLY A 92 -11.19 -4.95 15.06
C GLY A 92 -11.20 -6.46 14.83
N ASP A 93 -12.21 -7.16 15.34
CA ASP A 93 -12.40 -8.61 15.16
C ASP A 93 -11.20 -9.48 15.53
N ARG A 94 -10.45 -9.09 16.57
CA ARG A 94 -9.18 -9.71 17.03
C ARG A 94 -8.03 -9.64 16.01
N LEU A 95 -8.22 -8.91 14.91
CA LEU A 95 -7.21 -8.64 13.89
C LEU A 95 -6.36 -7.44 14.32
N THR A 96 -5.06 -7.54 14.10
CA THR A 96 -4.10 -6.42 14.24
C THR A 96 -3.41 -6.17 12.91
N ARG A 97 -2.70 -5.04 12.78
CA ARG A 97 -1.92 -4.74 11.56
C ARG A 97 -0.92 -5.84 11.19
N ARG A 98 -0.35 -6.56 12.16
CA ARG A 98 0.46 -7.77 11.94
C ARG A 98 -0.26 -8.84 11.10
N HIS A 99 -1.53 -9.10 11.41
CA HIS A 99 -2.34 -10.06 10.67
C HIS A 99 -2.70 -9.51 9.29
N LEU A 100 -3.02 -8.21 9.22
CA LEU A 100 -3.32 -7.53 7.96
C LEU A 100 -2.12 -7.59 6.99
N LEU A 101 -0.89 -7.39 7.48
CA LEU A 101 0.33 -7.46 6.67
C LEU A 101 0.46 -8.83 6.00
N LYS A 102 0.16 -9.92 6.71
CA LYS A 102 0.18 -11.27 6.15
C LYS A 102 -0.95 -11.50 5.13
N LEU A 103 -2.14 -10.95 5.36
CA LEU A 103 -3.24 -10.99 4.38
C LEU A 103 -2.88 -10.20 3.11
N ALA A 104 -2.30 -9.01 3.26
CA ALA A 104 -1.84 -8.20 2.14
C ALA A 104 -0.72 -8.92 1.38
N ALA A 105 0.25 -9.54 2.07
CA ALA A 105 1.27 -10.39 1.46
C ALA A 105 0.67 -11.53 0.64
N LEU A 106 -0.37 -12.19 1.15
CA LEU A 106 -1.06 -13.28 0.45
C LEU A 106 -1.80 -12.80 -0.81
N PHE A 107 -2.35 -11.58 -0.79
CA PHE A 107 -3.27 -11.09 -1.83
C PHE A 107 -2.73 -9.97 -2.72
N HIS A 108 -1.52 -9.44 -2.49
CA HIS A 108 -1.00 -8.29 -3.23
C HIS A 108 -1.04 -8.48 -4.76
N ASP A 109 -0.81 -9.71 -5.21
CA ASP A 109 -0.75 -10.11 -6.61
C ASP A 109 -1.98 -10.90 -7.11
N ILE A 110 -3.08 -10.90 -6.34
CA ILE A 110 -4.22 -11.81 -6.56
C ILE A 110 -4.87 -11.70 -7.94
N ALA A 111 -4.75 -10.54 -8.60
CA ALA A 111 -5.31 -10.29 -9.92
C ALA A 111 -4.31 -10.45 -11.09
N LYS A 112 -3.06 -10.88 -10.84
CA LYS A 112 -2.10 -11.16 -11.93
C LYS A 112 -2.66 -12.16 -12.96
N PRO A 113 -3.33 -13.26 -12.58
CA PRO A 113 -3.89 -14.19 -13.56
C PRO A 113 -4.90 -13.55 -14.53
N GLN A 114 -5.77 -12.68 -14.02
CA GLN A 114 -6.87 -12.03 -14.75
C GLN A 114 -6.36 -10.93 -15.70
N THR A 115 -5.28 -10.27 -15.31
CA THR A 115 -4.67 -9.15 -16.05
C THR A 115 -3.48 -9.58 -16.93
N ARG A 116 -3.26 -10.89 -17.07
CA ARG A 116 -2.14 -11.44 -17.83
C ARG A 116 -2.29 -11.12 -19.32
N GLN A 117 -1.33 -10.37 -19.84
CA GLN A 117 -1.23 -10.01 -21.25
C GLN A 117 0.14 -10.44 -21.82
N VAL A 118 0.19 -10.74 -23.11
CA VAL A 118 1.45 -10.96 -23.83
C VAL A 118 1.65 -9.77 -24.77
N ILE A 119 2.67 -8.97 -24.49
CA ILE A 119 3.03 -7.77 -25.26
C ILE A 119 4.47 -7.92 -25.70
N ASP A 120 4.73 -7.88 -27.00
CA ASP A 120 6.05 -8.07 -27.62
C ASP A 120 6.75 -9.37 -27.14
N GLY A 121 5.99 -10.46 -27.05
CA GLY A 121 6.49 -11.76 -26.57
C GLY A 121 6.81 -11.83 -25.08
N ARG A 122 6.53 -10.76 -24.31
CA ARG A 122 6.74 -10.70 -22.85
C ARG A 122 5.42 -10.71 -22.10
N ILE A 123 5.37 -11.47 -21.02
CA ILE A 123 4.21 -11.49 -20.11
C ILE A 123 4.20 -10.18 -19.31
N ARG A 124 3.05 -9.52 -19.27
CA ARG A 124 2.75 -8.32 -18.49
C ARG A 124 1.47 -8.53 -17.69
N PHE A 125 1.34 -7.81 -16.58
CA PHE A 125 0.17 -7.84 -15.69
C PHE A 125 -0.31 -6.40 -15.47
N ILE A 126 -0.89 -5.79 -16.50
CA ILE A 126 -1.22 -4.36 -16.48
C ILE A 126 -2.51 -4.17 -15.67
N GLY A 127 -2.47 -3.32 -14.63
CA GLY A 127 -3.64 -3.00 -13.80
C GLY A 127 -4.00 -4.04 -12.73
N HIS A 128 -3.12 -5.02 -12.47
CA HIS A 128 -3.37 -6.06 -11.44
C HIS A 128 -3.48 -5.51 -10.03
N ASP A 129 -2.87 -4.36 -9.75
CA ASP A 129 -2.99 -3.62 -8.50
C ASP A 129 -4.42 -3.08 -8.30
N LEU A 130 -5.02 -2.50 -9.35
CA LEU A 130 -6.38 -1.97 -9.31
C LEU A 130 -7.44 -3.07 -9.23
N GLU A 131 -7.35 -4.08 -10.08
CA GLU A 131 -8.27 -5.23 -10.04
C GLU A 131 -8.07 -6.05 -8.76
N GLY A 132 -6.82 -6.23 -8.33
CA GLY A 132 -6.47 -6.91 -7.09
C GLY A 132 -7.09 -6.22 -5.88
N ALA A 133 -7.13 -4.89 -5.85
CA ALA A 133 -7.78 -4.13 -4.79
C ALA A 133 -9.28 -4.42 -4.70
N VAL A 134 -9.97 -4.50 -5.85
CA VAL A 134 -11.40 -4.86 -5.92
C VAL A 134 -11.63 -6.27 -5.36
N LEU A 135 -10.81 -7.25 -5.78
CA LEU A 135 -10.87 -8.62 -5.27
C LEU A 135 -10.59 -8.68 -3.77
N ALA A 136 -9.55 -7.98 -3.30
CA ALA A 136 -9.18 -7.95 -1.89
C ALA A 136 -10.29 -7.36 -1.00
N ARG A 137 -10.97 -6.29 -1.45
CA ARG A 137 -12.16 -5.77 -0.77
C ARG A 137 -13.28 -6.81 -0.71
N ALA A 138 -13.56 -7.49 -1.83
CA ALA A 138 -14.62 -8.51 -1.90
C ALA A 138 -14.33 -9.69 -0.95
N ILE A 139 -13.08 -10.18 -0.95
CA ILE A 139 -12.60 -11.23 -0.06
C ILE A 139 -12.72 -10.79 1.40
N GLY A 140 -12.24 -9.60 1.75
CA GLY A 140 -12.32 -9.08 3.12
C GLY A 140 -13.77 -8.99 3.64
N ARG A 141 -14.71 -8.55 2.80
CA ARG A 141 -16.15 -8.53 3.12
C ARG A 141 -16.72 -9.94 3.29
N ARG A 142 -16.36 -10.88 2.42
CA ARG A 142 -16.78 -12.29 2.51
C ARG A 142 -16.28 -12.97 3.78
N LEU A 143 -15.04 -12.66 4.18
CA LEU A 143 -14.43 -13.08 5.44
C LEU A 143 -14.94 -12.30 6.66
N LYS A 144 -15.91 -11.40 6.51
CA LYS A 144 -16.50 -10.61 7.61
C LYS A 144 -15.45 -9.83 8.41
N LEU A 145 -14.41 -9.30 7.75
CA LEU A 145 -13.47 -8.39 8.39
C LEU A 145 -14.16 -7.05 8.70
N SER A 146 -13.70 -6.34 9.73
CA SER A 146 -14.14 -4.98 10.03
C SER A 146 -13.99 -4.06 8.82
N GLY A 147 -14.84 -3.04 8.70
CA GLY A 147 -14.75 -2.06 7.61
C GLY A 147 -13.36 -1.44 7.49
N ARG A 148 -12.75 -1.09 8.63
CA ARG A 148 -11.39 -0.58 8.71
C ARG A 148 -10.35 -1.56 8.14
N ALA A 149 -10.43 -2.84 8.48
CA ALA A 149 -9.52 -3.86 7.98
C ALA A 149 -9.73 -4.12 6.47
N VAL A 150 -10.97 -4.11 5.99
CA VAL A 150 -11.28 -4.22 4.54
C VAL A 150 -10.68 -3.06 3.76
N ASP A 151 -10.87 -1.83 4.24
CA ASP A 151 -10.38 -0.63 3.57
C ASP A 151 -8.84 -0.58 3.56
N ALA A 152 -8.21 -0.98 4.67
CA ALA A 152 -6.76 -1.08 4.75
C ALA A 152 -6.20 -2.18 3.82
N LEU A 153 -6.84 -3.37 3.77
CA LEU A 153 -6.44 -4.44 2.86
C LEU A 153 -6.52 -4.01 1.40
N GLU A 154 -7.65 -3.41 0.99
CA GLU A 154 -7.81 -2.88 -0.37
C GLU A 154 -6.71 -1.86 -0.70
N ARG A 155 -6.45 -0.92 0.22
CA ARG A 155 -5.45 0.14 0.03
C ARG A 155 -4.04 -0.43 -0.14
N LEU A 156 -3.68 -1.44 0.66
CA LEU A 156 -2.38 -2.10 0.55
C LEU A 156 -2.22 -2.81 -0.79
N VAL A 157 -3.23 -3.57 -1.21
CA VAL A 157 -3.20 -4.27 -2.52
C VAL A 157 -3.20 -3.26 -3.67
N ARG A 158 -3.98 -2.19 -3.60
CA ARG A 158 -4.00 -1.13 -4.64
C ARG A 158 -2.63 -0.48 -4.85
N HIS A 159 -1.86 -0.33 -3.78
CA HIS A 159 -0.64 0.49 -3.82
C HIS A 159 0.66 -0.31 -3.71
N HIS A 160 0.61 -1.64 -3.70
CA HIS A 160 1.77 -2.50 -3.45
C HIS A 160 2.96 -2.25 -4.40
N LEU A 161 2.71 -1.81 -5.65
CA LEU A 161 3.76 -1.47 -6.60
C LEU A 161 4.43 -0.11 -6.35
N ARG A 162 3.82 0.79 -5.55
CA ARG A 162 4.30 2.17 -5.38
C ARG A 162 5.73 2.24 -4.85
N PRO A 163 6.13 1.51 -3.79
CA PRO A 163 7.51 1.54 -3.33
C PRO A 163 8.51 1.09 -4.42
N MET A 164 8.15 0.10 -5.24
CA MET A 164 8.98 -0.32 -6.37
C MET A 164 9.11 0.79 -7.42
N HIS A 165 8.00 1.43 -7.82
CA HIS A 165 8.03 2.54 -8.78
C HIS A 165 8.87 3.73 -8.28
N LEU A 166 8.75 4.07 -6.99
CA LEU A 166 9.58 5.12 -6.39
C LEU A 166 11.07 4.76 -6.34
N GLY A 167 11.40 3.46 -6.28
CA GLY A 167 12.79 3.00 -6.32
C GLY A 167 13.39 2.91 -7.73
N GLN A 168 12.60 3.11 -8.77
CA GLN A 168 13.06 3.10 -10.17
C GLN A 168 13.46 4.50 -10.67
N VAL A 169 13.01 5.55 -10.00
CA VAL A 169 13.40 6.94 -10.32
C VAL A 169 14.70 7.30 -9.59
N ALA A 170 15.47 8.24 -10.17
CA ALA A 170 16.76 8.65 -9.61
C ALA A 170 16.61 9.35 -8.26
N GLU A 171 15.57 10.18 -8.11
CA GLU A 171 15.26 10.89 -6.88
C GLU A 171 13.76 10.91 -6.63
N VAL A 172 13.35 10.65 -5.39
CA VAL A 172 11.94 10.75 -5.01
C VAL A 172 11.57 12.21 -4.71
N THR A 173 10.87 12.84 -5.64
CA THR A 173 10.42 14.23 -5.49
C THR A 173 9.56 14.43 -4.23
N ARG A 174 9.59 15.65 -3.66
CA ARG A 174 8.74 16.01 -2.51
C ARG A 174 7.26 15.77 -2.81
N ARG A 175 6.83 16.07 -4.03
CA ARG A 175 5.44 15.85 -4.48
C ARG A 175 5.07 14.38 -4.53
N ALA A 176 5.96 13.51 -5.02
CA ALA A 176 5.73 12.06 -5.03
C ALA A 176 5.62 11.50 -3.60
N ARG A 177 6.47 11.95 -2.67
CA ARG A 177 6.39 11.60 -1.24
C ARG A 177 5.09 12.07 -0.61
N TYR A 178 4.72 13.33 -0.82
CA TYR A 178 3.46 13.90 -0.32
C TYR A 178 2.25 13.05 -0.75
N ARG A 179 2.14 12.77 -2.05
CA ARG A 179 1.05 11.94 -2.59
C ARG A 179 1.10 10.52 -2.03
N PHE A 180 2.29 9.97 -1.80
CA PHE A 180 2.44 8.65 -1.18
C PHE A 180 1.79 8.62 0.21
N PHE A 181 2.13 9.55 1.10
CA PHE A 181 1.56 9.59 2.45
C PHE A 181 0.10 10.02 2.48
N ARG A 182 -0.30 10.97 1.64
CA ARG A 182 -1.71 11.40 1.53
C ARG A 182 -2.63 10.23 1.15
N ASP A 183 -2.25 9.45 0.14
CA ASP A 183 -3.10 8.36 -0.36
C ASP A 183 -3.13 7.16 0.59
N LEU A 184 -2.00 6.92 1.28
CA LEU A 184 -1.84 5.78 2.17
C LEU A 184 -2.27 6.04 3.62
N GLY A 185 -2.18 7.29 4.09
CA GLY A 185 -2.43 7.63 5.49
C GLY A 185 -1.60 6.78 6.45
N GLU A 186 -2.27 6.15 7.41
CA GLU A 186 -1.63 5.26 8.39
C GLU A 186 -1.08 3.97 7.77
N GLU A 187 -1.64 3.51 6.64
CA GLU A 187 -1.22 2.28 5.97
C GLU A 187 0.10 2.43 5.22
N ALA A 188 0.70 3.63 5.18
CA ALA A 188 1.99 3.85 4.54
C ALA A 188 3.08 2.93 5.14
N ARG A 189 3.10 2.81 6.46
CA ARG A 189 4.06 1.94 7.17
C ARG A 189 3.82 0.47 6.90
N ASP A 190 2.56 0.03 6.81
CA ASP A 190 2.22 -1.34 6.43
C ASP A 190 2.68 -1.67 5.01
N LEU A 191 2.49 -0.74 4.07
CA LEU A 191 2.92 -0.90 2.68
C LEU A 191 4.44 -1.01 2.54
N LEU A 192 5.16 -0.23 3.34
CA LEU A 192 6.62 -0.25 3.37
C LEU A 192 7.17 -1.58 3.93
N LEU A 193 6.52 -2.14 4.96
CA LEU A 193 6.84 -3.49 5.45
C LEU A 193 6.50 -4.57 4.41
N LEU A 194 5.37 -4.42 3.72
CA LEU A 194 4.96 -5.32 2.63
C LEU A 194 5.99 -5.31 1.49
N ALA A 195 6.51 -4.14 1.11
CA ALA A 195 7.52 -4.01 0.07
C ALA A 195 8.85 -4.72 0.43
N LEU A 196 9.27 -4.68 1.69
CA LEU A 196 10.44 -5.43 2.16
C LEU A 196 10.21 -6.94 2.07
N ALA A 197 9.03 -7.42 2.46
CA ALA A 197 8.66 -8.83 2.39
C ALA A 197 8.57 -9.33 0.94
N ASP A 198 7.94 -8.56 0.05
CA ASP A 198 7.80 -8.90 -1.37
C ASP A 198 9.16 -8.96 -2.07
N ALA A 199 10.00 -7.93 -1.88
CA ALA A 199 11.35 -7.91 -2.43
C ALA A 199 12.22 -9.09 -1.92
N ALA A 200 12.03 -9.51 -0.66
CA ALA A 200 12.70 -10.67 -0.11
C ALA A 200 12.25 -11.98 -0.79
N ALA A 201 10.93 -12.13 -1.01
CA ALA A 201 10.36 -13.28 -1.71
C ALA A 201 10.84 -13.39 -3.17
N VAL A 202 10.96 -12.25 -3.88
CA VAL A 202 11.51 -12.21 -5.24
C VAL A 202 12.97 -12.64 -5.29
N ARG A 203 13.80 -12.14 -4.35
CA ARG A 203 15.26 -12.39 -4.36
C ARG A 203 15.65 -13.73 -3.76
N GLY A 204 14.82 -14.27 -2.87
CA GLY A 204 15.16 -15.41 -2.02
C GLY A 204 16.06 -15.03 -0.84
N ASP A 205 16.07 -13.74 -0.48
CA ASP A 205 16.86 -13.20 0.63
C ASP A 205 16.03 -13.09 1.91
N SER A 206 16.70 -12.90 3.05
CA SER A 206 16.00 -12.43 4.25
C SER A 206 15.47 -11.00 4.07
N PRO A 207 14.28 -10.64 4.58
CA PRO A 207 13.81 -9.26 4.63
C PRO A 207 14.80 -8.31 5.31
N ILE A 208 15.59 -8.79 6.27
CA ILE A 208 16.61 -7.98 6.95
C ILE A 208 17.82 -7.73 6.03
N ALA A 209 18.14 -8.66 5.13
CA ALA A 209 19.13 -8.41 4.09
C ALA A 209 18.61 -7.39 3.07
N VAL A 210 17.33 -7.47 2.70
CA VAL A 210 16.67 -6.46 1.84
C VAL A 210 16.67 -5.08 2.50
N TRP A 211 16.41 -5.00 3.81
CA TRP A 211 16.51 -3.77 4.60
C TRP A 211 17.90 -3.11 4.54
N ARG A 212 18.97 -3.91 4.42
CA ARG A 212 20.35 -3.41 4.27
C ARG A 212 20.73 -3.09 2.81
N SER A 213 19.84 -3.35 1.86
CA SER A 213 20.05 -3.14 0.43
C SER A 213 19.58 -1.74 -0.01
N PRO A 214 19.81 -1.31 -1.27
CA PRO A 214 19.27 -0.06 -1.80
C PRO A 214 17.75 0.07 -1.64
N SER A 215 17.00 -1.04 -1.77
CA SER A 215 15.55 -1.04 -1.54
C SER A 215 15.20 -0.71 -0.09
N GLY A 216 15.99 -1.17 0.86
CA GLY A 216 15.82 -0.84 2.27
C GLY A 216 16.14 0.63 2.58
N ARG A 217 17.11 1.23 1.88
CA ARG A 217 17.39 2.67 1.99
C ARG A 217 16.19 3.51 1.57
N LEU A 218 15.56 3.20 0.43
CA LEU A 218 14.33 3.86 0.02
C LEU A 218 13.23 3.74 1.08
N VAL A 219 13.05 2.55 1.66
CA VAL A 219 12.06 2.35 2.72
C VAL A 219 12.41 3.17 3.96
N ALA A 220 13.69 3.23 4.35
CA ALA A 220 14.15 4.06 5.47
C ALA A 220 13.92 5.56 5.22
N ASP A 221 14.15 6.03 4.00
CA ASP A 221 13.93 7.43 3.61
C ASP A 221 12.44 7.79 3.64
N LEU A 222 11.57 6.89 3.19
CA LEU A 222 10.11 7.06 3.29
C LEU A 222 9.65 7.01 4.75
N LEU A 223 10.19 6.13 5.59
CA LEU A 223 9.89 6.13 7.02
C LEU A 223 10.33 7.42 7.72
N SER A 224 11.48 7.99 7.34
CA SER A 224 11.92 9.31 7.84
C SER A 224 10.94 10.40 7.43
N GLY A 225 10.58 10.46 6.15
CA GLY A 225 9.64 11.45 5.63
C GLY A 225 8.28 11.38 6.33
N TRP A 226 7.79 10.18 6.65
CA TRP A 226 6.54 10.03 7.42
C TRP A 226 6.61 10.69 8.80
N ARG A 227 7.74 10.60 9.52
CA ARG A 227 7.92 11.25 10.83
C ARG A 227 7.92 12.77 10.71
N GLU A 228 8.59 13.29 9.69
CA GLU A 228 8.67 14.72 9.38
C GLU A 228 7.29 15.29 9.04
N ASP A 229 6.56 14.62 8.13
CA ASP A 229 5.22 15.02 7.70
C ASP A 229 4.23 15.07 8.86
N ARG A 230 4.26 14.09 9.78
CA ARG A 230 3.39 14.11 10.97
C ARG A 230 3.66 15.27 11.91
N THR A 231 4.90 15.73 11.96
CA THR A 231 5.27 16.91 12.76
C THR A 231 4.70 18.17 12.12
N GLN A 232 4.65 18.25 10.79
CA GLN A 232 4.19 19.41 10.03
C GLN A 232 2.67 19.45 9.79
N ALA A 233 1.98 18.31 9.71
CA ALA A 233 0.55 18.22 9.38
C ALA A 233 -0.40 18.97 10.35
N ALA A 234 0.11 19.48 11.46
CA ALA A 234 -0.61 20.33 12.41
C ALA A 234 -0.93 21.75 11.89
N THR A 235 -0.39 22.18 10.73
CA THR A 235 -0.66 23.51 10.19
C THR A 235 -2.09 23.63 9.63
N PRO A 236 -2.87 24.66 10.02
CA PRO A 236 -4.21 24.90 9.48
C PRO A 236 -4.19 25.19 7.97
N PRO A 237 -5.24 24.80 7.21
CA PRO A 237 -5.33 25.11 5.78
C PRO A 237 -5.31 26.62 5.51
N LEU A 238 -4.57 27.06 4.50
CA LEU A 238 -4.48 28.48 4.09
C LEU A 238 -5.77 29.02 3.46
N VAL A 239 -6.61 28.15 2.90
CA VAL A 239 -7.86 28.52 2.21
C VAL A 239 -8.99 27.57 2.59
N ARG A 240 -10.21 28.12 2.69
CA ARG A 240 -11.46 27.39 2.97
C ARG A 240 -12.32 27.28 1.71
N GLY A 241 -13.30 26.38 1.74
CA GLY A 241 -14.15 26.10 0.59
C GLY A 241 -14.94 27.33 0.14
N GLU A 242 -15.45 28.12 1.08
CA GLU A 242 -16.19 29.35 0.81
C GLU A 242 -15.34 30.36 0.04
N GLU A 243 -14.04 30.41 0.33
CA GLU A 243 -13.11 31.34 -0.29
C GLU A 243 -12.75 30.91 -1.71
N VAL A 244 -12.59 29.61 -1.94
CA VAL A 244 -12.41 29.04 -3.29
C VAL A 244 -13.67 29.25 -4.13
N MET A 245 -14.86 29.04 -3.55
CA MET A 245 -16.14 29.30 -4.23
C MET A 245 -16.27 30.77 -4.63
N ALA A 246 -16.00 31.69 -3.71
CA ALA A 246 -16.07 33.13 -3.96
C ALA A 246 -15.02 33.59 -5.00
N ALA A 247 -13.77 33.13 -4.88
CA ALA A 247 -12.68 33.54 -5.77
C ALA A 247 -12.88 33.10 -7.22
N PHE A 248 -13.59 31.99 -7.45
CA PHE A 248 -13.72 31.41 -8.78
C PHE A 248 -15.15 31.22 -9.29
N GLY A 249 -16.15 31.76 -8.58
CA GLY A 249 -17.56 31.65 -8.96
C GLY A 249 -18.05 30.21 -9.09
N LEU A 250 -17.56 29.30 -8.22
CA LEU A 250 -17.93 27.89 -8.26
C LEU A 250 -19.07 27.58 -7.28
N PRO A 251 -20.04 26.72 -7.66
CA PRO A 251 -20.98 26.14 -6.70
C PRO A 251 -20.27 25.10 -5.81
N PRO A 252 -20.85 24.75 -4.65
CA PRO A 252 -20.35 23.65 -3.84
C PRO A 252 -20.37 22.35 -4.65
N GLY A 253 -19.24 21.64 -4.67
CA GLY A 253 -19.13 20.39 -5.43
C GLY A 253 -17.70 19.82 -5.50
N PRO A 254 -17.52 18.71 -6.26
CA PRO A 254 -16.24 18.00 -6.36
C PRO A 254 -15.07 18.87 -6.81
N GLU A 255 -15.32 19.86 -7.66
CA GLU A 255 -14.30 20.78 -8.16
C GLU A 255 -13.73 21.69 -7.04
N VAL A 256 -14.57 22.15 -6.11
CA VAL A 256 -14.12 22.90 -4.92
C VAL A 256 -13.21 22.01 -4.07
N GLY A 257 -13.60 20.75 -3.84
CA GLY A 257 -12.78 19.77 -3.13
C GLY A 257 -11.44 19.53 -3.81
N ARG A 258 -11.41 19.43 -5.14
CA ARG A 258 -10.18 19.28 -5.94
C ARG A 258 -9.24 20.48 -5.76
N LEU A 259 -9.77 21.70 -5.79
CA LEU A 259 -8.99 22.93 -5.60
C LEU A 259 -8.47 23.07 -4.17
N LEU A 260 -9.27 22.72 -3.16
CA LEU A 260 -8.81 22.67 -1.77
C LEU A 260 -7.68 21.67 -1.59
N ALA A 261 -7.77 20.49 -2.21
CA ALA A 261 -6.70 19.50 -2.18
C ALA A 261 -5.41 19.98 -2.87
N LEU A 262 -5.53 20.72 -3.98
CA LEU A 262 -4.37 21.34 -4.65
C LEU A 262 -3.72 22.44 -3.81
N ALA A 263 -4.53 23.29 -3.16
CA ALA A 263 -4.02 24.33 -2.28
C ALA A 263 -3.30 23.72 -1.08
N ARG A 264 -3.87 22.65 -0.51
CA ARG A 264 -3.24 21.91 0.58
C ARG A 264 -1.94 21.25 0.16
N GLU A 265 -1.89 20.61 -1.02
CA GLU A 265 -0.65 20.06 -1.59
C GLU A 265 0.41 21.17 -1.75
N ALA A 266 0.06 22.33 -2.30
CA ALA A 266 0.98 23.45 -2.46
C ALA A 266 1.49 24.00 -1.12
N GLN A 267 0.60 24.10 -0.12
CA GLN A 267 0.93 24.53 1.24
C GLN A 267 1.91 23.56 1.91
N ASP A 268 1.60 22.27 1.91
CA ASP A 268 2.42 21.23 2.55
C ASP A 268 3.79 21.10 1.86
N LEU A 269 3.87 21.43 0.56
CA LEU A 269 5.13 21.50 -0.19
C LEU A 269 5.89 22.82 -0.02
N GLY A 270 5.38 23.77 0.76
CA GLY A 270 5.98 25.10 0.97
C GLY A 270 5.97 25.99 -0.28
N GLN A 271 5.13 25.66 -1.28
CA GLN A 271 4.98 26.45 -2.51
C GLN A 271 4.16 27.73 -2.28
N VAL A 272 3.32 27.71 -1.25
CA VAL A 272 2.50 28.84 -0.82
C VAL A 272 2.50 28.91 0.70
N SER A 273 2.51 30.12 1.24
CA SER A 273 2.61 30.42 2.67
C SER A 273 1.48 31.32 3.16
N THR A 274 0.77 31.97 2.24
CA THR A 274 -0.37 32.82 2.54
C THR A 274 -1.62 32.40 1.78
N ARG A 275 -2.77 32.84 2.28
CA ARG A 275 -4.07 32.68 1.63
C ARG A 275 -4.06 33.20 0.19
N ASP A 276 -3.51 34.39 -0.02
CA ASP A 276 -3.54 35.05 -1.33
C ASP A 276 -2.60 34.36 -2.33
N GLU A 277 -1.43 33.89 -1.86
CA GLU A 277 -0.54 33.02 -2.66
C GLU A 277 -1.24 31.73 -3.07
N ALA A 278 -1.99 31.10 -2.15
CA ALA A 278 -2.75 29.88 -2.45
C ALA A 278 -3.84 30.13 -3.51
N LEU A 279 -4.60 31.22 -3.40
CA LEU A 279 -5.61 31.57 -4.42
C LEU A 279 -4.98 31.89 -5.78
N ALA A 280 -3.86 32.61 -5.81
CA ALA A 280 -3.11 32.91 -7.03
C ALA A 280 -2.57 31.62 -7.69
N TYR A 281 -2.03 30.70 -6.89
CA TYR A 281 -1.58 29.38 -7.35
C TYR A 281 -2.70 28.59 -8.03
N LEU A 282 -3.88 28.55 -7.40
CA LEU A 282 -5.06 27.88 -7.97
C LEU A 282 -5.52 28.53 -9.28
N ALA A 283 -5.51 29.87 -9.36
CA ALA A 283 -5.85 30.60 -10.58
C ALA A 283 -4.90 30.26 -11.74
N ALA A 284 -3.60 30.20 -11.48
CA ALA A 284 -2.58 29.85 -12.46
C ALA A 284 -2.73 28.40 -12.96
N ARG A 285 -3.04 27.44 -12.06
CA ARG A 285 -3.32 26.04 -12.41
C ARG A 285 -4.59 25.87 -13.25
N ARG A 286 -5.63 26.67 -13.00
CA ARG A 286 -6.90 26.60 -13.76
C ARG A 286 -6.79 27.15 -15.18
N THR A 287 -5.91 28.12 -15.40
CA THR A 287 -5.73 28.77 -16.71
C THR A 287 -4.69 28.09 -17.59
N GLY A 288 -4.13 26.95 -17.15
CA GLY A 288 -3.06 26.25 -17.87
C GLY A 288 -1.73 27.01 -17.92
N ARG A 289 -1.58 28.12 -17.19
CA ARG A 289 -0.31 28.88 -17.13
C ARG A 289 0.79 28.19 -16.32
N LEU A 290 0.42 27.11 -15.62
CA LEU A 290 1.32 26.14 -15.01
C LEU A 290 1.06 24.75 -15.63
N THR A 291 1.21 24.63 -16.95
CA THR A 291 1.27 23.32 -17.64
C THR A 291 2.60 22.63 -17.35
N GLU A 292 2.52 21.42 -16.81
CA GLU A 292 3.39 20.23 -17.02
C GLU A 292 4.93 20.33 -17.07
N GLU A 293 5.57 21.49 -16.88
CA GLU A 293 7.05 21.60 -16.82
C GLU A 293 7.67 21.01 -15.55
N ALA A 294 6.85 20.42 -14.67
CA ALA A 294 7.27 19.69 -13.48
C ALA A 294 6.75 18.24 -13.43
N GLU A 295 6.34 17.66 -14.58
CA GLU A 295 5.82 16.29 -14.66
C GLU A 295 6.83 15.24 -15.15
N GLY A 296 8.09 15.62 -15.38
CA GLY A 296 9.14 14.67 -15.76
C GLY A 296 10.49 15.00 -15.15
N SER A 297 10.74 14.50 -13.93
CA SER A 297 12.04 14.00 -13.43
C SER A 297 11.85 13.38 -12.04
#